data_AF-V9GET8-F1
#
_entry.id   AF-V9GET8-F1
#
_cell.length_a   1.000
_cell.length_b   1.000
_cell.length_c   1.000
_cell.angle_alpha   90.00
_cell.angle_beta   90.00
_cell.angle_gamma   90.00
#
_symmetry.space_group_name_H-M   'P 1'
#
loop_
_entity.id
_entity.type
_entity.pdbx_description
1 polymer ?
#
loop_
_entity_poly.entity_id
_entity_poly.type
_entity_poly.pdbx_seq_one_letter_code
_entity_poly.pdbx_strand_id
1 'polypeptide(L)'
;MMIAGFVPALFGLAVTVIVASMLKKKGTMVSAEEAVNEQEVDTSKYPPLKTAIVAPLVAVILLMINPIGSILNIDLLASFKVDAMFILPIAGVIGMLAMGKANKILDYSASGLNKMTATVLILLGAGGIAGLISNSDLSTQVVSIIEASGISGTFLAPIAGILMAAATASTSTGVILATGSFGEAILNMGTAPIAAAAMVHTGATVIDSLPQGNYFHVTAGSMNMSIKQRMGLVPYEAIVGGTMTLVATLLYGFFL
;
A
#
# COMPACT_ATOMS: atom_id res chain seq x y z
N MET A 1 4.31 -16.38 5.77
CA MET A 1 3.28 -16.50 4.71
C MET A 1 2.30 -15.34 4.82
N MET A 2 1.88 -14.75 3.70
CA MET A 2 0.93 -13.61 3.68
C MET A 2 -0.42 -13.89 4.35
N ILE A 3 -0.75 -15.17 4.57
CA ILE A 3 -1.98 -15.60 5.26
C ILE A 3 -2.07 -15.09 6.71
N ALA A 4 -0.94 -14.80 7.36
CA ALA A 4 -0.92 -14.30 8.73
C ALA A 4 -1.64 -12.95 8.87
N GLY A 5 -1.69 -12.14 7.81
CA GLY A 5 -2.41 -10.87 7.77
C GLY A 5 -3.91 -10.99 7.53
N PHE A 6 -4.43 -12.19 7.24
CA PHE A 6 -5.82 -12.37 6.81
C PHE A 6 -6.84 -11.97 7.90
N VAL A 7 -6.66 -12.46 9.12
CA VAL A 7 -7.57 -12.12 10.24
C VAL A 7 -7.51 -10.61 10.56
N PRO A 8 -6.33 -9.98 10.75
CA PRO A 8 -6.25 -8.53 10.88
C PRO A 8 -6.96 -7.77 9.74
N ALA A 9 -6.80 -8.21 8.49
CA ALA A 9 -7.41 -7.56 7.33
C ALA A 9 -8.95 -7.60 7.35
N LEU A 10 -9.56 -8.68 7.87
CA LEU A 10 -11.03 -8.74 8.03
C LEU A 10 -11.55 -7.67 9.01
N PHE A 11 -10.84 -7.47 10.13
CA PHE A 11 -11.18 -6.40 11.07
C PHE A 11 -10.93 -5.00 10.47
N GLY A 12 -9.84 -4.83 9.72
CA GLY A 12 -9.57 -3.61 8.97
C GLY A 12 -10.67 -3.29 7.95
N LEU A 13 -11.17 -4.29 7.23
CA LEU A 13 -12.30 -4.14 6.31
C LEU A 13 -13.57 -3.73 7.05
N ALA A 14 -13.89 -4.38 8.17
CA ALA A 14 -15.07 -4.05 8.97
C ALA A 14 -15.01 -2.59 9.48
N VAL A 15 -13.87 -2.15 10.01
CA VAL A 15 -13.69 -0.77 10.47
C VAL A 15 -13.72 0.22 9.31
N THR A 16 -13.14 -0.12 8.16
CA THR A 16 -13.26 0.69 6.94
C THR A 16 -14.73 0.94 6.58
N VAL A 17 -15.56 -0.10 6.59
CA VAL A 17 -17.01 0.03 6.29
C VAL A 17 -17.71 0.92 7.32
N ILE A 18 -17.38 0.78 8.60
CA ILE A 18 -17.97 1.60 9.68
C ILE A 18 -17.57 3.06 9.51
N VAL A 19 -16.28 3.34 9.35
CA VAL A 19 -15.73 4.69 9.19
C VAL A 19 -16.30 5.36 7.93
N ALA A 20 -16.29 4.66 6.80
CA ALA A 20 -16.89 5.16 5.56
C ALA A 20 -18.39 5.46 5.73
N SER A 21 -19.12 4.58 6.43
CA SER A 21 -20.56 4.78 6.71
C SER A 21 -20.83 5.98 7.61
N MET A 22 -19.92 6.27 8.56
CA MET A 22 -19.99 7.45 9.43
C MET A 22 -19.65 8.76 8.69
N LEU A 23 -18.76 8.68 7.69
CA LEU A 23 -18.27 9.83 6.94
C LEU A 23 -19.08 10.15 5.68
N LYS A 24 -19.90 9.22 5.17
CA LYS A 24 -20.64 9.39 3.89
C LYS A 24 -21.50 10.66 3.76
N LYS A 25 -21.83 11.33 4.87
CA LYS A 25 -22.62 12.58 4.93
C LYS A 25 -21.84 13.74 5.57
N LYS A 26 -20.52 13.62 5.71
CA LYS A 26 -19.66 14.59 6.40
C LYS A 26 -18.56 15.07 5.48
N GLY A 27 -18.14 16.32 5.65
CA GLY A 27 -17.07 16.94 4.87
C GLY A 27 -17.60 17.77 3.71
N THR A 28 -16.70 18.11 2.78
CA THR A 28 -17.06 18.85 1.57
C THR A 28 -17.78 17.91 0.62
N MET A 29 -19.03 18.23 0.32
CA MET A 29 -19.79 17.54 -0.71
C MET A 29 -19.36 18.04 -2.08
N VAL A 30 -19.46 17.17 -3.09
CA VAL A 30 -19.25 17.54 -4.49
C VAL A 30 -20.19 18.68 -4.82
N SER A 31 -19.66 19.80 -5.29
CA SER A 31 -20.48 20.97 -5.60
C SER A 31 -21.31 20.71 -6.86
N ALA A 32 -22.41 21.46 -7.03
CA ALA A 32 -23.17 21.40 -8.28
C ALA A 32 -22.30 21.78 -9.48
N GLU A 33 -21.31 22.66 -9.31
CA GLU A 33 -20.37 23.07 -10.36
C GLU A 33 -19.38 21.95 -10.73
N GLU A 34 -18.92 21.16 -9.74
CA GLU A 34 -18.12 19.95 -9.98
C GLU A 34 -18.94 18.85 -10.65
N ALA A 35 -20.23 18.74 -10.30
CA ALA A 35 -21.18 17.83 -10.97
C ALA A 35 -21.57 18.31 -12.38
N VAL A 36 -21.58 19.61 -12.65
CA VAL A 36 -21.95 20.20 -13.96
C VAL A 36 -20.83 20.08 -15.00
N ASN A 37 -19.58 19.80 -14.60
CA ASN A 37 -18.53 19.36 -15.54
C ASN A 37 -18.85 18.00 -16.20
N GLU A 38 -19.95 17.34 -15.83
CA GLU A 38 -20.55 16.22 -16.56
C GLU A 38 -21.44 16.64 -17.75
N GLN A 39 -21.54 17.94 -18.11
CA GLN A 39 -22.22 18.34 -19.35
C GLN A 39 -21.53 17.70 -20.57
N GLU A 40 -22.19 16.66 -21.10
CA GLU A 40 -21.86 15.89 -22.30
C GLU A 40 -20.39 15.48 -22.41
N VAL A 41 -19.90 14.72 -21.43
CA VAL A 41 -18.75 13.84 -21.71
C VAL A 41 -19.22 12.87 -22.80
N ASP A 42 -18.77 13.09 -24.03
CA ASP A 42 -19.05 12.24 -25.19
C ASP A 42 -18.45 10.83 -24.96
N THR A 43 -19.21 10.01 -24.24
CA THR A 43 -18.81 8.65 -23.86
C THR A 43 -18.72 7.71 -25.05
N SER A 44 -19.23 8.11 -26.24
CA SER A 44 -19.13 7.33 -27.47
C SER A 44 -17.67 7.05 -27.88
N LYS A 45 -16.74 7.91 -27.43
CA LYS A 45 -15.31 7.79 -27.70
C LYS A 45 -14.57 6.88 -26.70
N TYR A 46 -15.22 6.47 -25.61
CA TYR A 46 -14.59 5.59 -24.63
C TYR A 46 -14.60 4.12 -25.06
N PRO A 47 -13.55 3.34 -24.71
CA PRO A 47 -13.55 1.92 -24.99
C PRO A 47 -14.71 1.23 -24.26
N PRO A 48 -15.43 0.31 -24.93
CA PRO A 48 -16.47 -0.47 -24.25
C PRO A 48 -15.85 -1.33 -23.14
N LEU A 49 -16.61 -1.55 -22.05
CA LEU A 49 -16.14 -2.25 -20.86
C LEU A 49 -15.47 -3.61 -21.16
N LYS A 50 -16.00 -4.34 -22.14
CA LYS A 50 -15.45 -5.64 -22.59
C LYS A 50 -13.98 -5.55 -23.04
N THR A 51 -13.58 -4.41 -23.60
CA THR A 51 -12.20 -4.14 -24.02
C THR A 51 -11.38 -3.47 -22.92
N ALA A 52 -12.01 -2.58 -22.14
CA ALA A 52 -11.36 -1.87 -21.03
C ALA A 52 -10.86 -2.82 -19.93
N ILE A 53 -11.60 -3.91 -19.67
CA ILE A 53 -11.28 -4.87 -18.61
C ILE A 53 -10.10 -5.81 -18.96
N VAL A 54 -9.67 -5.86 -20.22
CA VAL A 54 -8.63 -6.79 -20.68
C VAL A 54 -7.30 -6.53 -19.98
N ALA A 55 -6.85 -5.27 -19.89
CA ALA A 55 -5.59 -4.94 -19.22
C ALA A 55 -5.58 -5.36 -17.74
N PRO A 56 -6.56 -4.95 -16.90
CA PRO A 56 -6.65 -5.40 -15.51
C PRO A 56 -6.72 -6.93 -15.38
N LEU A 57 -7.50 -7.60 -16.22
CA LEU A 57 -7.67 -9.05 -16.16
C LEU A 57 -6.36 -9.78 -16.49
N VAL A 58 -5.66 -9.36 -17.55
CA VAL A 58 -4.36 -9.93 -17.94
C VAL A 58 -3.32 -9.73 -16.84
N ALA A 59 -3.26 -8.53 -16.23
CA ALA A 59 -2.36 -8.27 -15.11
C ALA A 59 -2.64 -9.19 -13.93
N VAL A 60 -3.91 -9.32 -13.51
CA VAL A 60 -4.31 -10.19 -12.40
C VAL A 60 -3.98 -11.65 -12.69
N ILE A 61 -4.34 -12.16 -13.88
CA ILE A 61 -4.06 -13.54 -14.27
C ILE A 61 -2.55 -13.81 -14.20
N LEU A 62 -1.72 -12.95 -14.82
CA LEU A 62 -0.27 -13.11 -14.84
C LEU A 62 0.36 -13.06 -13.44
N LEU A 63 -0.09 -12.15 -12.57
CA LEU A 63 0.39 -12.04 -11.19
C LEU A 63 -0.04 -13.24 -10.32
N MET A 64 -1.18 -13.86 -10.62
CA MET A 64 -1.70 -14.99 -9.85
C MET A 64 -1.14 -16.36 -10.25
N ILE A 65 -0.42 -16.47 -11.37
CA ILE A 65 0.20 -17.74 -11.80
C ILE A 65 1.06 -18.35 -10.68
N ASN A 66 1.94 -17.54 -10.07
CA ASN A 66 2.86 -18.02 -9.04
C ASN A 66 2.17 -18.40 -7.71
N PRO A 67 1.31 -17.54 -7.12
CA PRO A 67 0.54 -17.91 -5.93
C PRO A 67 -0.31 -19.16 -6.13
N ILE A 68 -0.99 -19.28 -7.28
CA ILE A 68 -1.83 -20.46 -7.57
C ILE A 68 -0.96 -21.72 -7.71
N GLY A 69 0.16 -21.63 -8.44
CA GLY A 69 1.12 -22.73 -8.55
C GLY A 69 1.65 -23.20 -7.21
N SER A 70 1.92 -22.27 -6.30
CA SER A 70 2.40 -22.57 -4.94
C SER A 70 1.33 -23.23 -4.08
N ILE A 71 0.07 -22.78 -4.16
CA ILE A 71 -1.05 -23.37 -3.41
C ILE A 71 -1.39 -24.78 -3.92
N LEU A 72 -1.35 -24.97 -5.24
CA LEU A 72 -1.68 -26.25 -5.89
C LEU A 72 -0.49 -27.22 -5.96
N ASN A 73 0.69 -26.86 -5.45
CA ASN A 73 1.94 -27.62 -5.54
C ASN A 73 2.31 -28.02 -6.98
N ILE A 74 2.16 -27.10 -7.94
CA ILE A 74 2.52 -27.29 -9.35
C ILE A 74 3.85 -26.57 -9.62
N ASP A 75 4.95 -27.33 -9.66
CA ASP A 75 6.32 -26.79 -9.77
C ASP A 75 6.51 -25.85 -10.97
N LEU A 76 5.92 -26.18 -12.11
CA LEU A 76 6.03 -25.37 -13.33
C LEU A 76 5.45 -23.95 -13.12
N LEU A 77 4.28 -23.84 -12.47
CA LEU A 77 3.62 -22.56 -12.21
C LEU A 77 4.30 -21.82 -11.05
N ALA A 78 4.78 -22.55 -10.03
CA ALA A 78 5.52 -21.99 -8.90
C ALA A 78 6.92 -21.45 -9.31
N SER A 79 7.48 -21.93 -10.42
CA SER A 79 8.73 -21.42 -10.99
C SER A 79 8.55 -20.12 -11.79
N PHE A 80 7.32 -19.78 -12.19
CA PHE A 80 7.01 -18.58 -12.96
C PHE A 80 7.07 -17.33 -12.07
N LYS A 81 8.27 -16.78 -11.89
CA LYS A 81 8.53 -15.59 -11.06
C LYS A 81 8.85 -14.39 -11.95
N VAL A 82 7.82 -13.88 -12.64
CA VAL A 82 7.95 -12.65 -13.43
C VAL A 82 7.56 -11.47 -12.57
N ASP A 83 8.44 -10.47 -12.50
CA ASP A 83 8.22 -9.27 -11.69
C ASP A 83 7.07 -8.40 -12.26
N ALA A 84 6.37 -7.70 -11.36
CA ALA A 84 5.32 -6.75 -11.72
C ALA A 84 5.81 -5.67 -12.70
N MET A 85 7.10 -5.29 -12.62
CA MET A 85 7.75 -4.35 -13.54
C MET A 85 7.63 -4.78 -15.01
N PHE A 86 7.57 -6.08 -15.29
CA PHE A 86 7.36 -6.59 -16.66
C PHE A 86 5.89 -6.89 -16.94
N ILE A 87 5.18 -7.50 -15.98
CA ILE A 87 3.78 -7.90 -16.15
C ILE A 87 2.89 -6.69 -16.45
N LEU A 88 3.02 -5.60 -15.69
CA LEU A 88 2.10 -4.47 -15.78
C LEU A 88 2.22 -3.72 -17.14
N PRO A 89 3.42 -3.41 -17.66
CA PRO A 89 3.55 -2.86 -19.01
C PRO A 89 3.01 -3.78 -20.11
N ILE A 90 3.29 -5.09 -20.02
CA ILE A 90 2.78 -6.08 -20.99
C ILE A 90 1.24 -6.08 -20.98
N ALA A 91 0.63 -6.13 -19.79
CA ALA A 91 -0.81 -6.07 -19.63
C ALA A 91 -1.40 -4.76 -20.19
N GLY A 92 -0.72 -3.63 -19.96
CA GLY A 92 -1.09 -2.33 -20.52
C GLY A 92 -1.07 -2.30 -22.05
N VAL A 93 -0.03 -2.86 -22.67
CA VAL A 93 0.07 -2.99 -24.14
C VAL A 93 -1.05 -3.87 -24.67
N ILE A 94 -1.28 -5.05 -24.08
CA ILE A 94 -2.36 -5.97 -24.48
C ILE A 94 -3.73 -5.28 -24.34
N GLY A 95 -3.96 -4.53 -23.27
CA GLY A 95 -5.19 -3.75 -23.10
C GLY A 95 -5.36 -2.67 -24.17
N MET A 96 -4.30 -1.92 -24.51
CA MET A 96 -4.36 -0.91 -25.56
C MET A 96 -4.64 -1.52 -26.94
N LEU A 97 -4.09 -2.70 -27.23
CA LEU A 97 -4.41 -3.47 -28.43
C LEU A 97 -5.89 -3.87 -28.44
N ALA A 98 -6.40 -4.42 -27.33
CA ALA A 98 -7.80 -4.82 -27.20
C ALA A 98 -8.78 -3.64 -27.34
N MET A 99 -8.39 -2.43 -26.92
CA MET A 99 -9.17 -1.19 -27.08
C MET A 99 -9.05 -0.58 -28.48
N GLY A 100 -8.30 -1.19 -29.41
CA GLY A 100 -8.07 -0.65 -30.75
C GLY A 100 -7.21 0.62 -30.78
N LYS A 101 -6.42 0.87 -29.74
CA LYS A 101 -5.57 2.07 -29.57
C LYS A 101 -4.08 1.77 -29.70
N ALA A 102 -3.70 0.75 -30.48
CA ALA A 102 -2.31 0.37 -30.74
C ALA A 102 -1.44 1.56 -31.20
N ASN A 103 -1.98 2.40 -32.07
CA ASN A 103 -1.29 3.57 -32.62
C ASN A 103 -1.05 4.70 -31.60
N LYS A 104 -1.61 4.58 -30.39
CA LYS A 104 -1.51 5.56 -29.30
C LYS A 104 -0.69 5.07 -28.11
N ILE A 105 -0.02 3.92 -28.24
CA ILE A 105 0.80 3.35 -27.15
C ILE A 105 1.83 4.38 -26.64
N LEU A 106 2.58 5.03 -27.54
CA LEU A 106 3.58 6.03 -27.14
C LEU A 106 2.94 7.24 -26.44
N ASP A 107 1.87 7.80 -27.01
CA ASP A 107 1.16 8.95 -26.44
C ASP A 107 0.63 8.66 -25.03
N TYR A 108 0.00 7.49 -24.84
CA TYR A 108 -0.57 7.08 -23.56
C TYR A 108 0.50 6.70 -22.53
N SER A 109 1.57 6.02 -22.96
CA SER A 109 2.73 5.74 -22.09
C SER A 109 3.42 7.02 -21.64
N ALA A 110 3.64 7.99 -22.55
CA ALA A 110 4.21 9.29 -22.21
C ALA A 110 3.30 10.08 -21.25
N SER A 111 1.99 10.08 -21.49
CA SER A 111 1.01 10.68 -20.58
C SER A 111 1.05 10.04 -19.19
N GLY A 112 1.12 8.71 -19.12
CA GLY A 112 1.26 7.96 -17.86
C GLY A 112 2.55 8.31 -17.11
N LEU A 113 3.68 8.33 -17.80
CA LEU A 113 4.97 8.73 -17.23
C LEU A 113 4.92 10.17 -16.68
N ASN A 114 4.37 11.12 -17.44
CA ASN A 114 4.25 12.51 -17.01
C ASN A 114 3.38 12.67 -15.76
N LYS A 115 2.27 11.91 -15.66
CA LYS A 115 1.43 11.89 -14.44
C LYS A 115 2.14 11.29 -13.24
N MET A 116 3.12 10.42 -13.47
CA MET A 116 3.93 9.77 -12.43
C MET A 116 5.21 10.53 -12.09
N THR A 117 5.60 11.58 -12.81
CA THR A 117 6.86 12.30 -12.56
C THR A 117 6.96 12.86 -11.14
N ALA A 118 5.91 13.54 -10.66
CA ALA A 118 5.88 14.07 -9.29
C ALA A 118 5.99 12.94 -8.25
N THR A 119 5.26 11.86 -8.48
CA THR A 119 5.34 10.63 -7.67
C THR A 119 6.75 10.05 -7.61
N VAL A 120 7.45 9.95 -8.74
CA VAL A 120 8.82 9.40 -8.80
C VAL A 120 9.79 10.27 -8.00
N LEU A 121 9.68 11.59 -8.11
CA LEU A 121 10.51 12.52 -7.32
C LEU A 121 10.29 12.33 -5.82
N ILE A 122 9.03 12.15 -5.40
CA ILE A 122 8.68 11.85 -4.01
C ILE A 122 9.29 10.51 -3.56
N LEU A 123 9.21 9.47 -4.40
CA LEU A 123 9.77 8.15 -4.10
C LEU A 123 11.31 8.16 -4.00
N LEU A 124 12.00 8.97 -4.80
CA LEU A 124 13.45 9.17 -4.67
C LEU A 124 13.81 9.80 -3.32
N GLY A 125 13.03 10.80 -2.87
CA GLY A 125 13.19 11.41 -1.55
C GLY A 125 12.95 10.41 -0.41
N ALA A 126 11.85 9.65 -0.48
CA ALA A 126 11.55 8.58 0.48
C ALA A 126 12.64 7.50 0.51
N GLY A 127 13.19 7.13 -0.65
CA GLY A 127 14.34 6.22 -0.77
C GLY A 127 15.63 6.79 -0.16
N GLY A 128 15.86 8.10 -0.25
CA GLY A 128 16.96 8.77 0.45
C GLY A 128 16.82 8.69 1.97
N ILE A 129 15.63 8.99 2.50
CA ILE A 129 15.33 8.87 3.94
C ILE A 129 15.53 7.41 4.40
N ALA A 130 15.02 6.46 3.62
CA ALA A 130 15.18 5.03 3.83
C ALA A 130 16.66 4.62 3.96
N GLY A 131 17.50 5.11 3.05
CA GLY A 131 18.95 4.89 3.06
C GLY A 131 19.63 5.50 4.27
N LEU A 132 19.26 6.72 4.67
CA LEU A 132 19.79 7.38 5.88
C LEU A 132 19.44 6.58 7.13
N ILE A 133 18.18 6.17 7.29
CA ILE A 133 17.74 5.36 8.44
C ILE A 133 18.52 4.06 8.53
N SER A 134 18.68 3.36 7.40
CA SER A 134 19.38 2.06 7.35
C SER A 134 20.86 2.16 7.71
N ASN A 135 21.46 3.35 7.59
CA ASN A 135 22.87 3.62 7.93
C ASN A 135 23.03 4.50 9.18
N SER A 136 21.96 4.68 9.96
CA SER A 136 21.95 5.46 11.20
C SER A 136 21.88 4.56 12.43
N ASP A 137 22.06 5.15 13.61
CA ASP A 137 21.86 4.49 14.90
C ASP A 137 20.38 4.50 15.35
N LEU A 138 19.44 5.00 14.53
CA LEU A 138 18.04 5.17 14.90
C LEU A 138 17.40 3.88 15.44
N SER A 139 17.65 2.73 14.81
CA SER A 139 17.08 1.48 15.28
C SER A 139 17.57 1.11 16.68
N THR A 140 18.87 1.29 16.94
CA THR A 140 19.46 1.04 18.26
C THR A 140 18.90 1.97 19.34
N GLN A 141 18.67 3.25 19.02
CA GLN A 141 18.09 4.22 19.95
C GLN A 141 16.62 3.93 20.26
N VAL A 142 15.84 3.52 19.25
CA VAL A 142 14.44 3.14 19.47
C VAL A 142 14.34 1.88 20.31
N VAL A 143 15.21 0.89 20.08
CA VAL A 143 15.29 -0.33 20.88
C VAL A 143 15.65 0.00 22.34
N SER A 144 16.67 0.84 22.57
CA SER A 144 17.09 1.19 23.92
C SER A 144 16.01 1.94 24.71
N ILE A 145 15.24 2.81 24.04
CA ILE A 145 14.08 3.50 24.66
C ILE A 145 13.00 2.49 25.05
N ILE A 146 12.69 1.50 24.20
CA ILE A 146 11.68 0.48 24.48
C ILE A 146 12.10 -0.39 25.67
N GLU A 147 13.36 -0.83 25.70
CA GLU A 147 13.92 -1.59 26.81
C GLU A 147 13.90 -0.78 28.11
N ALA A 148 14.34 0.48 28.07
CA ALA A 148 14.34 1.37 29.23
C ALA A 148 12.92 1.70 29.73
N SER A 149 11.93 1.74 28.84
CA SER A 149 10.52 1.99 29.17
C SER A 149 9.82 0.77 29.79
N GLY A 150 10.47 -0.40 29.82
CA GLY A 150 9.89 -1.65 30.33
C GLY A 150 8.74 -2.17 29.46
N ILE A 151 8.63 -1.72 28.21
CA ILE A 151 7.60 -2.17 27.28
C ILE A 151 7.99 -3.57 26.78
N SER A 152 7.02 -4.49 26.67
CA SER A 152 7.28 -5.83 26.14
C SER A 152 7.90 -5.75 24.74
N GLY A 153 8.96 -6.51 24.49
CA GLY A 153 9.65 -6.56 23.19
C GLY A 153 8.75 -6.97 22.02
N THR A 154 7.62 -7.62 22.31
CA THR A 154 6.54 -7.88 21.35
C THR A 154 6.06 -6.61 20.61
N PHE A 155 6.07 -5.46 21.28
CA PHE A 155 5.64 -4.19 20.67
C PHE A 155 6.69 -3.57 19.75
N LEU A 156 7.94 -4.05 19.75
CA LEU A 156 8.98 -3.53 18.86
C LEU A 156 8.60 -3.76 17.39
N ALA A 157 8.04 -4.93 17.07
CA ALA A 157 7.61 -5.27 15.71
C ALA A 157 6.56 -4.30 15.13
N PRO A 158 5.40 -4.08 15.76
CA PRO A 158 4.42 -3.12 15.25
C PRO A 158 4.95 -1.67 15.28
N ILE A 159 5.71 -1.26 16.32
CA ILE A 159 6.28 0.09 16.40
C ILE A 159 7.26 0.35 15.26
N ALA A 160 8.15 -0.60 14.96
CA ALA A 160 9.10 -0.49 13.86
C ALA A 160 8.35 -0.32 12.52
N GLY A 161 7.29 -1.12 12.30
CA GLY A 161 6.43 -0.97 11.12
C GLY A 161 5.83 0.43 11.00
N ILE A 162 5.20 0.92 12.08
CA ILE A 162 4.58 2.26 12.14
C ILE A 162 5.61 3.35 11.83
N LEU A 163 6.75 3.34 12.52
CA LEU A 163 7.78 4.38 12.39
C LEU A 163 8.37 4.42 10.98
N MET A 164 8.70 3.25 10.41
CA MET A 164 9.32 3.17 9.09
C MET A 164 8.34 3.52 7.98
N ALA A 165 7.08 3.12 8.10
CA ALA A 165 6.04 3.55 7.17
C ALA A 165 5.73 5.05 7.30
N ALA A 166 5.79 5.62 8.50
CA ALA A 166 5.65 7.06 8.69
C ALA A 166 6.78 7.81 7.99
N ALA A 167 8.03 7.37 8.17
CA ALA A 167 9.19 8.01 7.58
C ALA A 167 9.18 7.96 6.04
N THR A 168 8.67 6.88 5.46
CA THR A 168 8.68 6.66 4.01
C THR A 168 7.35 6.93 3.31
N ALA A 169 6.26 7.08 4.07
CA ALA A 169 4.89 7.16 3.58
C ALA A 169 4.57 6.05 2.54
N SER A 170 4.92 4.81 2.91
CA SER A 170 4.74 3.62 2.08
C SER A 170 4.74 2.36 2.95
N THR A 171 3.67 1.55 2.85
CA THR A 171 3.60 0.28 3.58
C THR A 171 4.72 -0.66 3.14
N SER A 172 4.93 -0.87 1.84
CA SER A 172 5.94 -1.82 1.36
C SER A 172 7.35 -1.38 1.70
N THR A 173 7.68 -0.11 1.48
CA THR A 173 9.00 0.45 1.83
C THR A 173 9.21 0.44 3.34
N GLY A 174 8.19 0.82 4.12
CA GLY A 174 8.22 0.79 5.57
C GLY A 174 8.51 -0.61 6.12
N VAL A 175 7.87 -1.65 5.57
CA VAL A 175 8.15 -3.05 5.96
C VAL A 175 9.56 -3.48 5.60
N ILE A 176 10.06 -3.12 4.42
CA ILE A 176 11.43 -3.44 3.99
C ILE A 176 12.45 -2.84 4.95
N LEU A 177 12.28 -1.56 5.31
CA LEU A 177 13.17 -0.89 6.26
C LEU A 177 13.04 -1.41 7.67
N ALA A 178 11.82 -1.63 8.15
CA ALA A 178 11.61 -2.20 9.48
C ALA A 178 12.28 -3.57 9.58
N THR A 179 12.14 -4.41 8.55
CA THR A 179 12.78 -5.73 8.50
C THR A 179 14.30 -5.61 8.43
N GLY A 180 14.84 -4.70 7.60
CA GLY A 180 16.28 -4.52 7.43
C GLY A 180 16.97 -3.88 8.65
N SER A 181 16.33 -2.91 9.31
CA SER A 181 16.93 -2.13 10.39
C SER A 181 16.57 -2.63 11.79
N PHE A 182 15.43 -3.30 11.96
CA PHE A 182 14.94 -3.78 13.27
C PHE A 182 14.78 -5.30 13.34
N GLY A 183 14.91 -6.03 12.22
CA GLY A 183 14.61 -7.46 12.17
C GLY A 183 15.37 -8.28 13.21
N GLU A 184 16.68 -8.06 13.34
CA GLU A 184 17.49 -8.78 14.33
C GLU A 184 17.07 -8.46 15.76
N ALA A 185 16.83 -7.17 16.08
CA ALA A 185 16.38 -6.76 17.41
C ALA A 185 15.01 -7.36 17.77
N ILE A 186 14.06 -7.37 16.83
CA ILE A 186 12.73 -7.96 17.01
C ILE A 186 12.82 -9.46 17.32
N LEU A 187 13.68 -10.19 16.60
CA LEU A 187 13.88 -11.62 16.81
C LEU A 187 14.61 -11.90 18.13
N ASN A 188 15.62 -11.09 18.49
CA ASN A 188 16.36 -11.22 19.75
C ASN A 188 15.50 -10.97 20.99
N MET A 189 14.44 -10.17 20.84
CA MET A 189 13.42 -9.98 21.88
C MET A 189 12.46 -11.19 22.03
N GLY A 190 12.64 -12.26 21.25
CA GLY A 190 11.87 -13.50 21.36
C GLY A 190 10.62 -13.58 20.48
N THR A 191 10.40 -12.61 19.58
CA THR A 191 9.24 -12.65 18.68
C THR A 191 9.47 -13.66 17.56
N ALA A 192 8.55 -14.60 17.35
CA ALA A 192 8.65 -15.57 16.27
C ALA A 192 8.66 -14.89 14.88
N PRO A 193 9.43 -15.37 13.88
CA PRO A 193 9.58 -14.68 12.59
C PRO A 193 8.27 -14.37 11.85
N ILE A 194 7.30 -15.29 11.87
CA ILE A 194 5.99 -15.08 11.22
C ILE A 194 5.16 -14.03 11.96
N ALA A 195 5.19 -14.07 13.30
CA ALA A 195 4.53 -13.09 14.16
C ALA A 195 5.13 -11.69 13.95
N ALA A 196 6.46 -11.60 13.95
CA ALA A 196 7.20 -10.38 13.67
C ALA A 196 6.83 -9.79 12.30
N ALA A 197 6.86 -10.62 11.26
CA ALA A 197 6.51 -10.18 9.91
C ALA A 197 5.06 -9.68 9.80
N ALA A 198 4.11 -10.38 10.45
CA ALA A 198 2.70 -9.97 10.47
C ALA A 198 2.51 -8.64 11.19
N MET A 199 3.10 -8.49 12.39
CA MET A 199 2.98 -7.27 13.19
C MET A 199 3.67 -6.07 12.55
N VAL A 200 4.87 -6.24 11.96
CA VAL A 200 5.56 -5.19 11.20
C VAL A 200 4.71 -4.77 10.00
N HIS A 201 4.16 -5.73 9.26
CA HIS A 201 3.33 -5.44 8.09
C HIS A 201 2.06 -4.66 8.46
N THR A 202 1.32 -5.10 9.48
CA THR A 202 0.14 -4.35 9.93
C THR A 202 0.50 -3.01 10.51
N GLY A 203 1.59 -2.91 11.28
CA GLY A 203 2.08 -1.65 11.83
C GLY A 203 2.40 -0.62 10.74
N ALA A 204 2.97 -1.07 9.62
CA ALA A 204 3.24 -0.22 8.48
C ALA A 204 1.98 0.42 7.87
N THR A 205 0.81 -0.23 7.97
CA THR A 205 -0.45 0.31 7.41
C THR A 205 -1.06 1.45 8.24
N VAL A 206 -0.55 1.77 9.42
CA VAL A 206 -1.16 2.76 10.33
C VAL A 206 -1.00 4.18 9.80
N ILE A 207 0.16 4.56 9.29
CA ILE A 207 0.43 5.94 8.85
C ILE A 207 1.28 5.98 7.58
N ASP A 208 1.04 5.05 6.66
CA ASP A 208 1.68 5.03 5.33
C ASP A 208 1.12 6.11 4.37
N SER A 209 -0.03 6.69 4.71
CA SER A 209 -0.78 7.60 3.84
C SER A 209 -0.43 9.07 4.06
N LEU A 210 0.82 9.36 4.48
CA LEU A 210 1.29 10.72 4.76
C LEU A 210 1.67 11.49 3.47
N PRO A 211 1.74 12.84 3.51
CA PRO A 211 1.89 13.68 2.31
C PRO A 211 3.19 13.48 1.53
N GLN A 212 4.26 13.05 2.20
CA GLN A 212 5.53 12.70 1.55
C GLN A 212 5.48 11.37 0.80
N GLY A 213 4.30 10.75 0.68
CA GLY A 213 4.08 9.50 -0.05
C GLY A 213 3.20 9.70 -1.28
N ASN A 214 3.40 8.83 -2.27
CA ASN A 214 2.63 8.86 -3.51
C ASN A 214 1.12 8.69 -3.28
N TYR A 215 0.75 7.78 -2.39
CA TYR A 215 -0.64 7.37 -2.17
C TYR A 215 -1.52 8.56 -1.80
N PHE A 216 -1.01 9.49 -0.99
CA PHE A 216 -1.70 10.72 -0.61
C PHE A 216 -2.09 11.56 -1.84
N HIS A 217 -1.16 11.77 -2.77
CA HIS A 217 -1.37 12.60 -3.96
C HIS A 217 -2.26 11.95 -5.00
N VAL A 218 -2.08 10.64 -5.28
CA VAL A 218 -2.89 9.92 -6.26
C VAL A 218 -4.34 9.83 -5.80
N THR A 219 -4.58 9.53 -4.52
CA THR A 219 -5.94 9.46 -3.98
C THR A 219 -6.61 10.83 -3.91
N ALA A 220 -5.87 11.89 -3.54
CA ALA A 220 -6.39 13.25 -3.60
C ALA A 220 -6.78 13.67 -5.03
N GLY A 221 -5.88 13.45 -6.00
CA GLY A 221 -6.12 13.81 -7.39
C GLY A 221 -7.27 13.04 -8.05
N SER A 222 -7.47 11.78 -7.66
CA SER A 222 -8.56 10.93 -8.19
C SER A 222 -9.95 11.45 -7.83
N MET A 223 -10.06 12.14 -6.69
CA MET A 223 -11.33 12.71 -6.19
C MET A 223 -11.30 14.25 -6.21
N ASN A 224 -10.35 14.84 -6.94
CA ASN A 224 -10.11 16.29 -7.04
C ASN A 224 -10.07 17.02 -5.68
N MET A 225 -9.55 16.36 -4.66
CA MET A 225 -9.46 16.90 -3.30
C MET A 225 -8.30 17.88 -3.16
N SER A 226 -8.51 18.97 -2.43
CA SER A 226 -7.41 19.79 -1.91
C SER A 226 -6.56 19.02 -0.90
N ILE A 227 -5.31 19.44 -0.72
CA ILE A 227 -4.39 18.88 0.30
C ILE A 227 -5.03 18.92 1.69
N LYS A 228 -5.75 19.99 2.03
CA LYS A 228 -6.43 20.14 3.32
C LYS A 228 -7.52 19.08 3.51
N GLN A 229 -8.33 18.82 2.49
CA GLN A 229 -9.37 17.79 2.54
C GLN A 229 -8.75 16.40 2.67
N ARG A 230 -7.71 16.10 1.88
CA ARG A 230 -7.02 14.81 1.95
C ARG A 230 -6.35 14.57 3.30
N MET A 231 -5.73 15.61 3.88
CA MET A 231 -5.13 15.55 5.22
C MET A 231 -6.17 15.22 6.30
N GLY A 232 -7.40 15.72 6.15
CA GLY A 232 -8.50 15.39 7.05
C GLY A 232 -8.88 13.91 7.07
N LEU A 233 -8.49 13.14 6.05
CA LEU A 233 -8.75 11.69 5.96
C LEU A 233 -7.68 10.83 6.64
N VAL A 234 -6.45 11.34 6.80
CA VAL A 234 -5.31 10.57 7.34
C VAL A 234 -5.60 9.96 8.73
N PRO A 235 -6.23 10.67 9.69
CA PRO A 235 -6.55 10.06 10.99
C PRO A 235 -7.53 8.88 10.88
N TYR A 236 -8.45 8.92 9.91
CA TYR A 236 -9.41 7.84 9.69
C TYR A 236 -8.75 6.61 9.07
N GLU A 237 -7.83 6.80 8.13
CA GLU A 237 -6.99 5.74 7.59
C GLU A 237 -6.12 5.12 8.69
N ALA A 238 -5.60 5.94 9.59
CA ALA A 238 -4.82 5.48 10.74
C ALA A 238 -5.63 4.67 11.75
N ILE A 239 -6.92 4.95 11.92
CA ILE A 239 -7.81 4.11 12.73
C ILE A 239 -7.97 2.73 12.09
N VAL A 240 -8.08 2.64 10.76
CA VAL A 240 -8.18 1.37 10.04
C VAL A 240 -6.90 0.55 10.20
N GLY A 241 -5.74 1.13 9.86
CA GLY A 241 -4.45 0.44 10.01
C GLY A 241 -4.11 0.13 11.48
N GLY A 242 -4.48 1.03 12.39
CA GLY A 242 -4.36 0.84 13.83
C GLY A 242 -5.17 -0.33 14.34
N THR A 243 -6.39 -0.52 13.83
CA THR A 243 -7.21 -1.71 14.14
C THR A 243 -6.51 -2.98 13.69
N MET A 244 -6.00 -3.03 12.46
CA MET A 244 -5.28 -4.19 11.94
C MET A 244 -4.04 -4.50 12.81
N THR A 245 -3.31 -3.46 13.21
CA THR A 245 -2.12 -3.57 14.06
C THR A 245 -2.47 -4.08 15.45
N LEU A 246 -3.52 -3.56 16.07
CA LEU A 246 -3.99 -4.02 17.38
C LEU A 246 -4.38 -5.50 17.33
N VAL A 247 -5.17 -5.90 16.33
CA VAL A 247 -5.59 -7.30 16.15
C VAL A 247 -4.38 -8.21 15.93
N ALA A 248 -3.44 -7.81 15.07
CA ALA A 248 -2.22 -8.59 14.83
C ALA A 248 -1.36 -8.71 16.09
N THR A 249 -1.19 -7.62 16.83
CA THR A 249 -0.38 -7.59 18.05
C THR A 249 -1.00 -8.45 19.15
N LEU A 250 -2.34 -8.42 19.30
CA LEU A 250 -3.03 -9.28 20.26
C LEU A 250 -2.91 -10.76 19.88
N LEU A 251 -3.18 -11.10 18.62
CA LEU A 251 -3.14 -12.48 18.15
C LEU A 251 -1.74 -13.08 18.21
N TYR A 252 -0.75 -12.42 17.61
CA TYR A 252 0.61 -12.95 17.45
C TYR A 252 1.58 -12.56 18.56
N GLY A 253 1.19 -11.63 19.41
CA GLY A 253 2.02 -11.17 20.51
C GLY A 253 1.65 -11.77 21.86
N PHE A 254 0.41 -12.24 22.03
CA PHE A 254 -0.10 -12.69 23.33
C PHE A 254 -0.89 -14.01 23.29
N PHE A 255 -1.53 -14.37 22.16
CA PHE A 255 -2.37 -15.58 22.09
C PHE A 255 -1.73 -16.76 21.35
N LEU A 256 -0.86 -16.51 20.37
CA LEU A 256 -0.18 -17.49 19.52
C LEU A 256 1.33 -17.37 19.69
#